data_AF-A0A1A8RHF8-F1
#
_entry.id   AF-A0A1A8RHF8-F1
#
_cell.length_a   1.000
_cell.length_b   1.000
_cell.length_c   1.000
_cell.angle_alpha   90.00
_cell.angle_beta   90.00
_cell.angle_gamma   90.00
#
_symmetry.space_group_name_H-M   'P 1'
#
loop_
_entity.id
_entity.type
_entity.pdbx_description
1 polymer ?
#
loop_
_entity_poly.entity_id
_entity_poly.type
_entity_poly.pdbx_seq_one_letter_code
_entity_poly.pdbx_strand_id
1 'polypeptide(L)'
;MTQQKYGLLMNQLRRTGWFLRTGNQELCTRSSSIFLASSCSSSAGLVLQSQSTDVHQNLALEDWIDAHVDLQQRSILLLWRNRPAVVIGRHQNPWSECNLPAMRRAGIPLARRRSGG
;
A
#
# COMPACT_ATOMS: atom_id res chain seq x y z
N MET A 1 22.48 -6.00 -5.76
CA MET A 1 22.58 -7.01 -4.69
C MET A 1 21.68 -6.70 -3.48
N THR A 2 20.59 -5.95 -3.68
CA THR A 2 19.68 -5.46 -2.61
C THR A 2 18.22 -5.88 -2.81
N GLN A 3 17.92 -6.62 -3.88
CA GLN A 3 16.56 -7.07 -4.21
C GLN A 3 16.17 -8.43 -3.59
N GLN A 4 17.11 -9.15 -2.95
CA GLN A 4 16.82 -10.45 -2.33
C GLN A 4 16.39 -10.36 -0.85
N LYS A 5 16.43 -9.18 -0.21
CA LYS A 5 16.24 -9.09 1.25
C LYS A 5 14.78 -8.89 1.71
N TYR A 6 13.88 -8.45 0.82
CA TYR A 6 12.47 -8.20 1.18
C TYR A 6 11.56 -9.42 1.04
N GLY A 7 12.01 -10.49 0.36
CA GLY A 7 11.23 -11.72 0.18
C GLY A 7 11.13 -12.61 1.43
N LEU A 8 11.98 -12.40 2.44
CA LEU A 8 12.09 -13.28 3.61
C LEU A 8 11.29 -12.82 4.84
N LEU A 9 10.76 -11.59 4.85
CA LEU A 9 10.00 -11.09 6.00
C LEU A 9 8.50 -11.44 5.95
N MET A 10 7.99 -11.91 4.80
CA MET A 10 6.56 -12.21 4.59
C MET A 10 6.18 -13.68 4.77
N ASN A 11 7.09 -14.54 5.24
CA ASN A 11 6.85 -15.98 5.37
C ASN A 11 6.92 -16.55 6.80
N GLN A 12 6.91 -15.70 7.84
CA GLN A 12 7.03 -16.13 9.25
C GLN A 12 5.74 -15.96 10.09
N LEU A 13 4.59 -15.65 9.48
CA LEU A 13 3.29 -15.58 10.18
C LEU A 13 2.36 -16.75 9.82
N ARG A 14 2.93 -17.97 9.74
CA ARG A 14 2.16 -19.19 9.41
C ARG A 14 2.39 -20.38 10.34
N ARG A 15 2.98 -20.17 11.52
CA ARG A 15 3.21 -21.24 12.49
C ARG A 15 3.10 -20.71 13.91
N THR A 16 1.95 -20.90 14.52
CA THR A 16 1.78 -21.34 15.92
C THR A 16 0.28 -21.42 16.19
N GLY A 17 -0.22 -22.66 16.13
CA GLY A 17 -1.55 -23.00 16.60
C GLY A 17 -1.59 -22.92 18.12
N TRP A 18 -2.55 -22.16 18.65
CA TRP A 18 -2.99 -22.29 20.03
C TRP A 18 -4.34 -22.99 20.01
N PHE A 19 -4.27 -24.26 20.34
CA PHE A 19 -5.39 -25.13 20.68
C PHE A 19 -5.77 -24.83 22.14
N LEU A 20 -7.04 -24.53 22.43
CA LEU A 20 -7.73 -24.96 23.65
C LEU A 20 -9.26 -24.80 23.49
N ARG A 21 -9.92 -25.96 23.58
CA ARG A 21 -11.34 -26.27 23.90
C ARG A 21 -11.87 -25.43 25.08
N THR A 22 -13.15 -25.18 25.34
CA THR A 22 -14.46 -25.78 24.97
C THR A 22 -15.56 -24.79 25.40
N GLY A 23 -16.70 -24.79 24.72
CA GLY A 23 -17.94 -24.19 25.26
C GLY A 23 -19.07 -24.17 24.24
N ASN A 24 -19.85 -25.25 24.18
CA ASN A 24 -21.09 -25.34 23.42
C ASN A 24 -22.12 -24.33 23.93
N GLN A 25 -22.80 -23.61 23.02
CA GLN A 25 -24.27 -23.56 22.94
C GLN A 25 -24.75 -22.73 21.73
N GLU A 26 -25.23 -23.47 20.73
CA GLU A 26 -26.36 -23.25 19.82
C GLU A 26 -26.55 -21.98 18.94
N LEU A 27 -26.78 -22.30 17.65
CA LEU A 27 -27.76 -21.73 16.71
C LEU A 27 -27.55 -20.31 16.12
N CYS A 28 -26.79 -20.23 15.03
CA CYS A 28 -27.37 -19.87 13.72
C CYS A 28 -26.49 -20.37 12.56
N THR A 29 -27.02 -21.27 11.73
CA THR A 29 -26.38 -21.66 10.47
C THR A 29 -26.64 -20.55 9.46
N ARG A 30 -25.76 -19.56 9.39
CA ARG A 30 -25.64 -18.74 8.17
C ARG A 30 -24.31 -19.08 7.53
N SER A 31 -24.37 -19.95 6.52
CA SER A 31 -23.43 -19.92 5.42
C SER A 31 -23.37 -18.50 4.88
N SER A 32 -22.42 -17.71 5.34
CA SER A 32 -21.96 -16.55 4.59
C SER A 32 -20.79 -17.03 3.73
N SER A 33 -21.16 -17.82 2.71
CA SER A 33 -20.57 -17.66 1.39
C SER A 33 -20.37 -16.17 1.17
N ILE A 34 -19.16 -15.78 0.82
CA ILE A 34 -18.82 -14.41 0.47
C ILE A 34 -19.57 -14.14 -0.83
N PHE A 35 -20.86 -13.83 -0.70
CA PHE A 35 -21.71 -13.44 -1.79
C PHE A 35 -21.13 -12.12 -2.29
N LEU A 36 -20.46 -12.17 -3.43
CA LEU A 36 -20.22 -11.01 -4.27
C LEU A 36 -21.60 -10.59 -4.81
N ALA A 37 -22.40 -9.96 -3.97
CA ALA A 37 -23.67 -9.39 -4.37
C ALA A 37 -23.36 -8.18 -5.25
N SER A 38 -23.34 -8.43 -6.56
CA SER A 38 -23.46 -7.38 -7.55
C SER A 38 -24.85 -6.78 -7.47
N SER A 39 -24.90 -5.47 -7.21
CA SER A 39 -25.75 -4.45 -7.86
C SER A 39 -26.29 -3.41 -6.86
N CYS A 40 -25.59 -2.29 -6.78
CA CYS A 40 -26.22 -1.02 -6.46
C CYS A 40 -25.65 0.05 -7.40
N SER A 41 -26.51 0.51 -8.32
CA SER A 41 -26.28 1.56 -9.30
C SER A 41 -26.20 2.93 -8.61
N SER A 42 -25.09 3.14 -7.94
CA SER A 42 -24.57 4.44 -7.50
C SER A 42 -23.08 4.23 -7.43
N SER A 43 -22.30 4.90 -8.29
CA SER A 43 -20.83 4.78 -8.32
C SER A 43 -20.25 5.29 -7.00
N ALA A 44 -20.31 4.46 -5.96
CA ALA A 44 -19.80 4.79 -4.64
C ALA A 44 -18.28 4.81 -4.76
N GLY A 45 -17.72 6.02 -4.70
CA GLY A 45 -16.27 6.21 -4.70
C GLY A 45 -15.66 5.59 -3.44
N LEU A 46 -14.50 4.96 -3.59
CA LEU A 46 -13.73 4.42 -2.47
C LEU A 46 -12.72 5.46 -2.01
N VAL A 47 -12.74 5.82 -0.72
CA VAL A 47 -11.73 6.69 -0.12
C VAL A 47 -10.77 5.83 0.70
N LEU A 48 -9.50 5.86 0.33
CA LEU A 48 -8.41 5.17 1.03
C LEU A 48 -7.50 6.19 1.69
N GLN A 49 -7.13 5.94 2.94
CA GLN A 49 -6.13 6.73 3.64
C GLN A 49 -4.98 5.82 4.07
N SER A 50 -3.77 6.10 3.58
CA SER A 50 -2.57 5.39 4.03
C SER A 50 -2.20 5.80 5.45
N GLN A 51 -1.90 4.80 6.29
CA GLN A 51 -1.36 5.02 7.63
C GLN A 51 0.17 5.16 7.63
N SER A 52 0.84 4.82 6.52
CA SER A 52 2.29 4.90 6.43
C SER A 52 2.75 6.33 6.18
N THR A 53 3.81 6.71 6.88
CA THR A 53 4.54 7.96 6.66
C THR A 53 5.73 7.80 5.72
N ASP A 54 6.03 6.58 5.27
CA ASP A 54 7.18 6.31 4.41
C ASP A 54 6.84 6.49 2.93
N VAL A 55 7.65 7.30 2.25
CA VAL A 55 7.44 7.66 0.85
C VAL A 55 7.51 6.46 -0.09
N HIS A 56 8.35 5.46 0.19
CA HIS A 56 8.50 4.31 -0.69
C HIS A 56 7.29 3.38 -0.59
N GLN A 57 6.75 3.21 0.61
CA GLN A 57 5.54 2.41 0.83
C GLN A 57 4.32 3.03 0.16
N ASN A 58 4.18 4.35 0.29
CA ASN A 58 3.04 5.03 -0.30
C ASN A 58 3.09 5.08 -1.83
N LEU A 59 4.28 5.30 -2.42
CA LEU A 59 4.46 5.17 -3.88
C LEU A 59 4.20 3.73 -4.35
N ALA A 60 4.65 2.72 -3.59
CA ALA A 60 4.36 1.33 -3.92
C ALA A 60 2.86 1.00 -3.83
N LEU A 61 2.14 1.62 -2.89
CA LEU A 61 0.69 1.49 -2.77
C LEU A 61 -0.03 2.11 -3.98
N GLU A 62 0.38 3.32 -4.39
CA GLU A 62 -0.10 3.97 -5.62
C GLU A 62 0.11 3.05 -6.84
N ASP A 63 1.33 2.56 -7.01
CA ASP A 63 1.70 1.66 -8.12
C ASP A 63 0.91 0.34 -8.10
N TRP A 64 0.64 -0.20 -6.90
CA TRP A 64 -0.13 -1.42 -6.74
C TRP A 64 -1.60 -1.21 -7.10
N ILE A 65 -2.20 -0.10 -6.68
CA ILE A 65 -3.58 0.26 -7.02
C ILE A 65 -3.73 0.46 -8.54
N ASP A 66 -2.81 1.20 -9.15
CA ASP A 66 -2.75 1.41 -10.60
C ASP A 66 -2.67 0.09 -11.38
N ALA A 67 -1.89 -0.88 -10.90
CA ALA A 67 -1.67 -2.14 -11.60
C ALA A 67 -2.78 -3.20 -11.37
N HIS A 68 -3.50 -3.17 -10.24
CA HIS A 68 -4.40 -4.26 -9.84
C HIS A 68 -5.87 -3.87 -9.75
N VAL A 69 -6.21 -2.58 -9.78
CA VAL A 69 -7.58 -2.11 -9.62
C VAL A 69 -8.13 -1.57 -10.93
N ASP A 70 -9.32 -2.03 -11.32
CA ASP A 70 -10.04 -1.48 -12.46
C ASP A 70 -10.64 -0.12 -12.12
N LEU A 71 -9.89 0.94 -12.46
CA LEU A 71 -10.26 2.34 -12.25
C LEU A 71 -11.33 2.85 -13.23
N GLN A 72 -11.71 2.09 -14.26
CA GLN A 72 -12.78 2.48 -15.20
C GLN A 72 -14.16 2.26 -14.59
N GLN A 73 -14.29 1.22 -13.74
CA GLN A 73 -15.55 0.86 -13.11
C GLN A 73 -15.71 1.49 -11.71
N ARG A 74 -14.62 1.99 -11.11
CA ARG A 74 -14.61 2.49 -9.73
C ARG A 74 -13.72 3.72 -9.59
N SER A 75 -14.26 4.77 -8.98
CA SER A 75 -13.47 5.96 -8.60
C SER A 75 -12.82 5.74 -7.23
N ILE A 76 -11.51 6.01 -7.14
CA ILE A 76 -10.74 5.86 -5.90
C ILE A 76 -10.03 7.17 -5.58
N LEU A 77 -10.17 7.63 -4.34
CA LEU A 77 -9.39 8.73 -3.78
C LEU A 77 -8.40 8.16 -2.76
N LEU A 78 -7.10 8.24 -3.06
CA LEU A 78 -6.03 7.86 -2.13
C LEU A 78 -5.44 9.11 -1.46
N LEU A 79 -5.53 9.16 -0.14
CA LEU A 79 -4.92 10.20 0.69
C LEU A 79 -3.71 9.61 1.44
N TRP A 80 -2.57 10.28 1.36
CA TRP A 80 -1.36 9.87 2.09
C TRP A 80 -0.49 11.07 2.42
N ARG A 81 0.37 10.90 3.44
CA ARG A 81 1.29 11.92 3.90
C ARG A 81 2.64 11.29 4.16
N ASN A 82 3.70 11.98 3.78
CA ASN A 82 5.06 11.51 4.03
C ASN A 82 5.72 12.29 5.16
N ARG A 83 6.65 11.62 5.85
CA ARG A 83 7.76 12.28 6.54
C ARG A 83 8.61 13.07 5.53
N PRO A 84 9.47 14.01 5.97
CA PRO A 84 10.33 14.76 5.06
C PRO A 84 11.05 13.84 4.07
N ALA A 85 10.81 14.05 2.77
CA ALA A 85 11.29 13.23 1.67
C ALA A 85 11.35 14.09 0.41
N VAL A 86 12.32 13.80 -0.47
CA VAL A 86 12.39 14.42 -1.80
C VAL A 86 11.88 13.41 -2.82
N VAL A 87 10.89 13.82 -3.61
CA VAL A 87 10.30 12.96 -4.65
C VAL A 87 10.57 13.58 -6.02
N ILE A 88 11.36 12.89 -6.83
CA ILE A 88 11.65 13.29 -8.21
C ILE A 88 10.74 12.58 -9.20
N GLY A 89 10.42 13.25 -10.30
CA GLY A 89 9.67 12.68 -11.41
C GLY A 89 10.43 11.57 -12.12
N ARG A 90 9.72 10.74 -12.90
CA ARG A 90 10.29 9.58 -13.61
C ARG A 90 11.53 9.92 -14.45
N HIS A 91 11.54 11.06 -15.13
CA HIS A 91 12.62 11.48 -16.04
C HIS A 91 13.52 12.60 -15.50
N GLN A 92 13.37 12.99 -14.22
CA GLN A 92 14.20 14.05 -13.64
C GLN A 92 15.58 13.53 -13.20
N ASN A 93 16.59 14.40 -13.27
CA ASN A 93 17.95 14.11 -12.86
C ASN A 93 18.17 14.53 -11.38
N PRO A 94 18.40 13.60 -10.44
CA PRO A 94 18.57 13.96 -9.03
C PRO A 94 19.79 14.86 -8.77
N TRP A 95 20.85 14.78 -9.57
CA TRP A 95 22.04 15.59 -9.37
C TRP A 95 21.84 17.07 -9.71
N SER A 96 20.89 17.40 -10.60
CA SER A 96 20.55 18.78 -10.92
C SER A 96 19.44 19.35 -10.04
N GLU A 97 18.48 18.51 -9.63
CA GLU A 97 17.29 18.96 -8.91
C GLU A 97 17.50 19.10 -7.40
N CYS A 98 18.45 18.37 -6.80
CA CYS A 98 18.58 18.33 -5.34
C CYS A 98 20.03 18.24 -4.83
N ASN A 99 20.24 18.79 -3.63
CA ASN A 99 21.52 18.71 -2.94
C ASN A 99 21.64 17.36 -2.19
N LEU A 100 22.11 16.33 -2.90
CA LEU A 100 22.28 14.98 -2.36
C LEU A 100 23.17 14.92 -1.10
N PRO A 101 24.30 15.65 -1.02
CA PRO A 101 25.11 15.70 0.20
C PRO A 101 24.34 16.25 1.42
N ALA A 102 23.56 17.32 1.26
CA ALA A 102 22.76 17.88 2.34
C ALA A 102 21.65 16.92 2.78
N MET A 103 20.95 16.29 1.82
CA MET A 103 19.91 15.31 2.11
C MET A 103 20.43 14.10 2.87
N ARG A 104 21.60 13.57 2.48
CA ARG A 104 22.24 12.44 3.16
C ARG A 104 22.60 12.79 4.59
N ARG A 105 23.11 14.00 4.85
CA ARG A 105 23.40 14.49 6.21
C ARG A 105 22.13 14.67 7.04
N ALA A 106 21.03 15.11 6.41
CA ALA A 106 19.74 15.30 7.07
C ALA A 106 18.90 14.01 7.22
N GLY A 107 19.36 12.87 6.67
CA GLY A 107 18.60 11.61 6.69
C GLY A 107 17.31 11.64 5.86
N ILE A 108 17.21 12.55 4.88
CA ILE A 108 16.01 12.72 4.05
C ILE A 108 16.09 11.72 2.88
N PRO A 109 15.09 10.82 2.73
CA PRO A 109 15.05 9.87 1.62
C PRO A 109 14.79 10.57 0.29
N LEU A 110 15.38 10.02 -0.77
CA LEU A 110 15.12 10.37 -2.15
C LEU A 110 14.30 9.24 -2.79
N ALA A 111 13.13 9.56 -3.36
CA ALA A 111 12.29 8.62 -4.08
C ALA A 111 12.03 9.10 -5.50
N ARG A 112 11.87 8.17 -6.44
CA ARG A 112 11.46 8.44 -7.82
C ARG A 112 10.05 7.88 -8.03
N ARG A 113 9.10 8.74 -8.40
CA ARG A 113 7.72 8.32 -8.72
C ARG A 113 7.61 7.81 -10.17
N ARG A 114 6.59 7.00 -10.46
CA ARG A 114 6.32 6.51 -11.83
C ARG A 114 5.80 7.60 -12.77
N SER A 115 5.07 8.57 -12.23
CA SER A 115 4.55 9.70 -13.00
C SER A 115 5.64 10.70 -13.40
N GLY A 116 5.34 11.49 -14.43
CA GLY A 116 6.18 12.58 -14.92
C GLY A 116 6.18 13.81 -14.00
N GLY A 117 6.74 14.90 -14.53
CA GLY A 117 6.75 16.24 -13.93
C GLY A 117 5.40 16.92 -14.08
#